data_AF-A0A8T5EPI2-F1
#
_entry.id   AF-A0A8T5EPI2-F1
#
_cell.length_a   1.000
_cell.length_b   1.000
_cell.length_c   1.000
_cell.angle_alpha   90.00
_cell.angle_beta   90.00
_cell.angle_gamma   90.00
#
_symmetry.space_group_name_H-M   'P 1'
#
loop_
_entity.id
_entity.type
_entity.pdbx_description
1 polymer ?
#
loop_
_entity_poly.entity_id
_entity_poly.type
_entity_poly.pdbx_seq_one_letter_code
_entity_poly.pdbx_strand_id
1 'polypeptide(L)'
;MPYVGRSLKPGIWLLSVIGLAYWGWVDTSAVGFLLVGVALLGVAVSMALVCLLYSGSESSRLYGLSRFVDVYPSITKPEGHVRFNQKLWTTTLVLIIYFMMTNVMIYGLSDSTLDIFSSFRAIMAGASGSIMHLGIGPIVTGSIIMQLFAGAKIIQLDLQDSNDKQLYQGVQKLLVLIMIPIESIPQVYGFLDPSETLIIDFGIGWANTIIVAQLFMGSYLVFLLDELVSKWGIGSGISLFIAAGVAQSTFVGTLSPLPVTAGSPLSFQNPPSGTLPMIFYTLRTATNSQLVSENGFELILLNHANPIAALVSSIIVFL
;
A
#
# COMPACT_ATOMS: atom_id res chain seq x y z
N MET A 1 -6.35 -4.87 46.25
CA MET A 1 -6.56 -3.58 45.55
C MET A 1 -6.39 -3.73 44.04
N PRO A 2 -7.34 -4.39 43.33
CA PRO A 2 -7.21 -4.66 41.88
C PRO A 2 -7.57 -3.46 40.98
N TYR A 3 -8.24 -2.44 41.52
CA TYR A 3 -8.68 -1.26 40.76
C TYR A 3 -7.54 -0.25 40.48
N VAL A 4 -6.53 -0.22 41.34
CA VAL A 4 -5.41 0.72 41.24
C VAL A 4 -4.50 0.33 40.06
N GLY A 5 -4.16 -0.95 39.90
CA GLY A 5 -3.37 -1.43 38.76
C GLY A 5 -4.08 -1.40 37.40
N ARG A 6 -5.42 -1.39 37.38
CA ARG A 6 -6.23 -1.34 36.14
C ARG A 6 -6.37 0.08 35.58
N SER A 7 -6.34 1.09 36.45
CA SER A 7 -6.48 2.51 36.08
C SER A 7 -5.11 3.21 35.92
N LEU A 8 -4.07 2.75 36.61
CA LEU A 8 -2.72 3.30 36.50
C LEU A 8 -2.10 3.11 35.11
N LYS A 9 -2.36 1.99 34.45
CA LYS A 9 -1.74 1.65 33.16
C LYS A 9 -2.19 2.57 32.01
N PRO A 10 -3.50 2.85 31.80
CA PRO A 10 -3.92 3.87 30.84
C PRO A 10 -3.50 5.28 31.28
N GLY A 11 -3.43 5.55 32.59
CA GLY A 11 -2.91 6.82 33.11
C GLY A 11 -1.43 7.05 32.81
N ILE A 12 -0.60 6.01 32.90
CA ILE A 12 0.82 6.05 32.52
C ILE A 12 0.96 6.26 31.01
N TRP A 13 0.16 5.57 30.18
CA TRP A 13 0.18 5.81 28.74
C TRP A 13 -0.25 7.23 28.38
N LEU A 14 -1.32 7.76 28.99
CA LEU A 14 -1.74 9.16 28.82
C LEU A 14 -0.67 10.14 29.27
N LEU A 15 -0.02 9.90 30.41
CA LEU A 15 1.09 10.74 30.90
C LEU A 15 2.32 10.66 29.99
N SER A 16 2.63 9.48 29.44
CA SER A 16 3.69 9.32 28.45
C SER A 16 3.36 10.06 27.16
N VAL A 17 2.13 9.94 26.65
CA VAL A 17 1.67 10.66 25.44
C VAL A 17 1.67 12.19 25.67
N ILE A 18 1.23 12.67 26.84
CA ILE A 18 1.24 14.10 27.19
C ILE A 18 2.67 14.62 27.39
N GLY A 19 3.54 13.87 28.06
CA GLY A 19 4.94 14.25 28.25
C GLY A 19 5.72 14.28 26.93
N LEU A 20 5.41 13.35 26.03
CA LEU A 20 5.94 13.27 24.68
C LEU A 20 5.36 14.38 23.78
N ALA A 21 4.07 14.73 23.92
CA ALA A 21 3.48 15.89 23.25
C ALA A 21 4.10 17.22 23.69
N TYR A 22 4.44 17.35 24.99
CA TYR A 22 5.20 18.48 25.50
C TYR A 22 6.62 18.53 24.93
N TRP A 23 7.28 17.38 24.78
CA TRP A 23 8.61 17.27 24.15
C TRP A 23 8.58 17.63 22.66
N GLY A 24 7.52 17.26 21.95
CA GLY A 24 7.30 17.64 20.55
C GLY A 24 7.05 19.14 20.39
N TRP A 25 6.42 19.78 21.37
CA TRP A 25 6.25 21.24 21.37
C TRP A 25 7.58 22.00 21.56
N VAL A 26 8.58 21.37 22.19
CA VAL A 26 9.89 21.97 22.47
C VAL A 26 10.87 21.76 21.30
N ASP A 27 10.78 20.66 20.56
CA ASP A 27 11.66 20.35 19.42
C ASP A 27 10.87 20.19 18.12
N THR A 28 10.86 21.25 17.31
CA THR A 28 10.12 21.33 16.03
C THR A 28 10.56 20.28 15.00
N SER A 29 11.75 19.69 15.18
CA SER A 29 12.26 18.61 14.33
C SER A 29 11.67 17.24 14.68
N ALA A 30 11.27 17.03 15.94
CA ALA A 30 10.74 15.76 16.45
C ALA A 30 9.21 15.67 16.43
N VAL A 31 8.51 16.78 16.16
CA VAL A 31 7.03 16.85 16.10
C VAL A 31 6.46 15.75 15.22
N GLY A 32 7.00 15.55 14.02
CA GLY A 32 6.44 14.56 13.10
C GLY A 32 6.62 13.11 13.60
N PHE A 33 7.74 12.78 14.24
CA PHE A 33 7.98 11.44 14.78
C PHE A 33 7.11 11.18 16.02
N LEU A 34 6.87 12.22 16.82
CA LEU A 34 6.04 12.16 18.02
C LEU A 34 4.54 12.10 17.71
N LEU A 35 4.07 12.96 16.82
CA LEU A 35 2.64 13.09 16.51
C LEU A 35 2.17 11.94 15.61
N VAL A 36 3.01 11.47 14.70
CA VAL A 36 2.65 10.39 13.78
C VAL A 36 3.16 9.04 14.29
N GLY A 37 4.44 8.92 14.64
CA GLY A 37 5.04 7.70 15.20
C GLY A 37 4.43 7.31 16.53
N VAL A 38 4.55 8.17 17.55
CA VAL A 38 4.16 7.80 18.93
C VAL A 38 2.64 7.83 19.12
N ALA A 39 1.89 8.75 18.52
CA ALA A 39 0.43 8.78 18.71
C ALA A 39 -0.27 7.62 17.97
N LEU A 40 0.04 7.37 16.69
CA LEU A 40 -0.62 6.29 15.93
C LEU A 40 -0.13 4.90 16.36
N LEU A 41 1.18 4.71 16.59
CA LEU A 41 1.67 3.43 17.14
C LEU A 41 1.26 3.26 18.60
N GLY A 42 1.15 4.35 19.37
CA GLY A 42 0.62 4.33 20.72
C GLY A 42 -0.82 3.84 20.77
N VAL A 43 -1.67 4.26 19.83
CA VAL A 43 -3.04 3.73 19.68
C VAL A 43 -3.00 2.24 19.32
N ALA A 44 -2.18 1.82 18.37
CA ALA A 44 -2.02 0.40 18.02
C ALA A 44 -1.57 -0.46 19.20
N VAL A 45 -0.59 0.01 19.98
CA VAL A 45 -0.08 -0.64 21.20
C VAL A 45 -1.16 -0.67 22.28
N SER A 46 -1.94 0.41 22.44
CA SER A 46 -3.05 0.45 23.40
C SER A 46 -4.14 -0.57 23.07
N MET A 47 -4.44 -0.77 21.79
CA MET A 47 -5.42 -1.76 21.33
C MET A 47 -4.90 -3.19 21.49
N ALA A 48 -3.62 -3.43 21.15
CA ALA A 48 -2.97 -4.72 21.41
C ALA A 48 -2.95 -5.04 22.92
N LEU A 49 -2.71 -4.05 23.77
CA LEU A 49 -2.80 -4.19 25.22
C LEU A 49 -4.23 -4.47 25.68
N VAL A 50 -5.26 -3.87 25.09
CA VAL A 50 -6.67 -4.19 25.39
C VAL A 50 -6.99 -5.65 25.06
N CYS A 51 -6.50 -6.19 23.95
CA CYS A 51 -6.63 -7.62 23.62
C CYS A 51 -5.93 -8.51 24.65
N LEU A 52 -4.69 -8.17 25.00
CA LEU A 52 -3.90 -8.95 25.96
C LEU A 52 -4.48 -8.83 27.39
N LEU A 53 -5.10 -7.71 27.74
CA LEU A 53 -5.69 -7.48 29.06
C LEU A 53 -7.15 -7.94 29.15
N TYR A 54 -7.77 -8.37 28.05
CA TYR A 54 -9.11 -8.92 28.07
C TYR A 54 -9.11 -10.31 28.74
N SER A 55 -9.77 -10.38 29.90
CA SER A 55 -9.99 -11.59 30.69
C SER A 55 -11.49 -11.86 30.84
N GLY A 56 -12.23 -11.84 29.72
CA GLY A 56 -13.66 -12.18 29.68
C GLY A 56 -13.90 -13.70 29.66
N SER A 57 -15.17 -14.10 29.82
CA SER A 57 -15.63 -15.51 29.78
C SER A 57 -15.80 -16.09 28.36
N GLU A 58 -15.57 -15.28 27.33
CA GLU A 58 -15.64 -15.65 25.92
C GLU A 58 -14.40 -16.45 25.47
N SER A 59 -14.54 -17.29 24.44
CA SER A 59 -13.53 -18.26 23.98
C SER A 59 -12.20 -17.62 23.52
N SER A 60 -12.19 -16.34 23.14
CA SER A 60 -11.04 -15.67 22.54
C SER A 60 -10.76 -14.27 23.11
N ARG A 61 -9.48 -13.97 23.31
CA ARG A 61 -8.97 -12.67 23.79
C ARG A 61 -9.27 -11.51 22.83
N LEU A 62 -9.65 -11.80 21.60
CA LEU A 62 -10.05 -10.83 20.58
C LEU A 62 -11.41 -10.16 20.87
N TYR A 63 -12.27 -10.76 21.70
CA TYR A 63 -13.55 -10.15 22.07
C TYR A 63 -13.38 -8.80 22.81
N GLY A 64 -12.19 -8.51 23.34
CA GLY A 64 -11.86 -7.17 23.87
C GLY A 64 -11.94 -6.04 22.83
N LEU A 65 -11.88 -6.36 21.53
CA LEU A 65 -11.98 -5.40 20.42
C LEU A 65 -13.40 -5.27 19.85
N SER A 66 -14.38 -6.05 20.32
CA SER A 66 -15.74 -6.07 19.77
C SER A 66 -16.36 -4.67 19.65
N ARG A 67 -16.17 -3.84 20.67
CA ARG A 67 -16.68 -2.46 20.71
C ARG A 67 -16.08 -1.55 19.62
N PHE A 68 -14.87 -1.82 19.14
CA PHE A 68 -14.28 -1.10 18.01
C PHE A 68 -14.75 -1.68 16.68
N VAL A 69 -14.95 -3.00 16.61
CA VAL A 69 -15.48 -3.69 15.43
C VAL A 69 -16.90 -3.22 15.11
N ASP A 70 -17.74 -3.02 16.13
CA ASP A 70 -19.16 -2.63 15.96
C ASP A 70 -19.35 -1.18 15.49
N VAL A 71 -18.39 -0.31 15.75
CA VAL A 71 -18.43 1.13 15.38
C VAL A 71 -17.78 1.38 14.02
N TYR A 72 -17.04 0.41 13.48
CA TYR A 72 -16.24 0.61 12.28
C TYR A 72 -17.12 0.78 11.03
N PRO A 73 -16.89 1.80 10.19
CA PRO A 73 -17.61 1.98 8.94
C PRO A 73 -17.27 0.83 7.97
N SER A 74 -18.20 -0.11 7.82
CA SER A 74 -18.10 -1.23 6.88
C SER A 74 -19.10 -1.06 5.76
N ILE A 75 -18.69 -1.37 4.52
CA ILE A 75 -19.61 -1.39 3.38
C ILE A 75 -20.69 -2.44 3.64
N THR A 76 -21.97 -2.11 3.45
CA THR A 76 -23.05 -3.09 3.63
C THR A 76 -23.01 -4.15 2.53
N LYS A 77 -23.26 -5.41 2.91
CA LYS A 77 -23.40 -6.50 1.94
C LYS A 77 -24.75 -6.32 1.22
N PRO A 78 -24.85 -6.64 -0.08
CA PRO A 78 -26.12 -6.57 -0.80
C PRO A 78 -27.13 -7.56 -0.20
N GLU A 79 -28.39 -7.11 -0.02
CA GLU A 79 -29.49 -7.92 0.56
C GLU A 79 -29.98 -9.06 -0.36
N GLY A 80 -29.49 -9.11 -1.60
CA GLY A 80 -29.85 -10.14 -2.58
C GLY A 80 -28.78 -10.35 -3.65
N HIS A 81 -29.10 -11.20 -4.63
CA HIS A 81 -28.18 -11.46 -5.75
C HIS A 81 -28.00 -10.22 -6.63
N VAL A 82 -26.78 -9.69 -6.63
CA VAL A 82 -26.38 -8.58 -7.53
C VAL A 82 -26.26 -9.10 -8.97
N ARG A 83 -26.89 -8.41 -9.91
CA ARG A 83 -26.85 -8.76 -11.34
C ARG A 83 -25.42 -8.66 -11.87
N PHE A 84 -25.04 -9.54 -12.82
CA PHE A 84 -23.69 -9.56 -13.39
C PHE A 84 -23.25 -8.19 -13.93
N ASN A 85 -24.12 -7.50 -14.68
CA ASN A 85 -23.81 -6.17 -15.22
C ASN A 85 -23.49 -5.14 -14.13
N GLN A 86 -24.17 -5.18 -12.98
CA GLN A 86 -23.86 -4.30 -11.86
C GLN A 86 -22.51 -4.63 -11.25
N LYS A 87 -22.18 -5.92 -11.10
CA LYS A 87 -20.86 -6.34 -10.62
C LYS A 87 -19.75 -5.90 -11.56
N LEU A 88 -19.97 -6.03 -12.86
CA LEU A 88 -19.03 -5.60 -13.90
C LEU A 88 -18.81 -4.09 -13.83
N TRP A 89 -19.88 -3.28 -13.83
CA TRP A 89 -19.79 -1.83 -13.74
C TRP A 89 -19.10 -1.34 -12.48
N THR A 90 -19.40 -1.93 -11.31
CA THR A 90 -18.71 -1.61 -10.05
C THR A 90 -17.22 -1.92 -10.16
N THR A 91 -16.86 -3.09 -10.71
CA THR A 91 -15.46 -3.50 -10.88
C THR A 91 -14.72 -2.56 -11.84
N THR A 92 -15.33 -2.18 -12.96
CA THR A 92 -14.77 -1.22 -13.92
C THR A 92 -14.61 0.17 -13.30
N LEU A 93 -15.59 0.64 -12.54
CA LEU A 93 -15.52 1.93 -11.85
C LEU A 93 -14.38 1.96 -10.84
N VAL A 94 -14.21 0.88 -10.07
CA VAL A 94 -13.10 0.76 -9.12
C VAL A 94 -11.74 0.75 -9.82
N LEU A 95 -11.61 0.07 -10.96
CA LEU A 95 -10.39 0.11 -11.77
C LEU A 95 -10.06 1.52 -12.27
N ILE A 96 -11.07 2.28 -12.72
CA ILE A 96 -10.87 3.66 -13.17
C ILE A 96 -10.32 4.52 -12.02
N ILE A 97 -10.93 4.42 -10.82
CA ILE A 97 -10.45 5.14 -9.64
C ILE A 97 -9.02 4.72 -9.29
N TYR A 98 -8.74 3.42 -9.28
CA TYR A 98 -7.40 2.89 -9.04
C TYR A 98 -6.36 3.51 -9.99
N PHE A 99 -6.62 3.53 -11.30
CA PHE A 99 -5.70 4.14 -12.27
C PHE A 99 -5.62 5.66 -12.14
N MET A 100 -6.68 6.35 -11.73
CA MET A 100 -6.60 7.78 -11.43
C MET A 100 -5.67 8.02 -10.24
N MET A 101 -5.81 7.24 -9.16
CA MET A 101 -4.99 7.38 -7.95
C MET A 101 -3.51 7.12 -8.19
N THR A 102 -3.15 6.18 -9.07
CA THR A 102 -1.74 5.93 -9.41
C THR A 102 -1.08 7.10 -10.14
N ASN A 103 -1.86 8.01 -10.74
CA ASN A 103 -1.37 9.20 -11.43
C ASN A 103 -1.37 10.47 -10.56
N VAL A 104 -1.96 10.45 -9.36
CA VAL A 104 -1.95 11.60 -8.45
C VAL A 104 -0.71 11.53 -7.55
N MET A 105 0.26 12.40 -7.84
CA MET A 105 1.49 12.53 -7.05
C MET A 105 1.19 13.17 -5.69
N ILE A 106 1.92 12.73 -4.67
CA ILE A 106 1.83 13.27 -3.31
C ILE A 106 2.35 14.70 -3.30
N TYR A 107 1.60 15.60 -2.67
CA TYR A 107 2.03 16.98 -2.52
C TYR A 107 3.22 17.08 -1.57
N GLY A 108 4.26 17.78 -2.03
CA GLY A 108 5.44 18.11 -1.22
C GLY A 108 6.51 17.02 -1.17
N LEU A 109 6.47 16.06 -2.11
CA LEU A 109 7.54 15.07 -2.31
C LEU A 109 8.71 15.70 -3.11
N SER A 110 9.95 15.35 -2.77
CA SER A 110 11.12 15.73 -3.58
C SER A 110 11.23 14.89 -4.87
N ASP A 111 11.82 15.44 -5.94
CA ASP A 111 12.09 14.69 -7.18
C ASP A 111 13.18 13.61 -6.99
N SER A 112 13.92 13.66 -5.88
CA SER A 112 15.00 12.75 -5.52
C SER A 112 14.54 11.50 -4.75
N THR A 113 13.23 11.24 -4.62
CA THR A 113 12.77 10.05 -3.89
C THR A 113 13.26 8.76 -4.52
N LEU A 114 13.90 7.93 -3.70
CA LEU A 114 14.42 6.63 -4.13
C LEU A 114 13.29 5.59 -4.17
N ASP A 115 12.98 5.08 -5.37
CA ASP A 115 12.07 3.94 -5.53
C ASP A 115 12.80 2.60 -5.32
N ILE A 116 13.04 2.26 -4.05
CA ILE A 116 13.67 0.99 -3.63
C ILE A 116 12.81 -0.22 -4.04
N PHE A 117 11.50 -0.03 -4.20
CA PHE A 117 10.53 -1.10 -4.43
C PHE A 117 10.05 -1.19 -5.89
N SER A 118 10.75 -0.57 -6.84
CA SER A 118 10.37 -0.55 -8.26
C SER A 118 10.07 -1.94 -8.82
N SER A 119 10.90 -2.94 -8.51
CA SER A 119 10.72 -4.34 -8.94
C SER A 119 9.48 -5.03 -8.33
N PHE A 120 9.02 -4.57 -7.17
CA PHE A 120 7.88 -5.16 -6.45
C PHE A 120 6.58 -4.38 -6.68
N ARG A 121 6.65 -3.24 -7.36
CA ARG A 121 5.57 -2.28 -7.53
C ARG A 121 4.35 -2.89 -8.26
N ALA A 122 4.60 -3.76 -9.24
CA ALA A 122 3.55 -4.48 -9.96
C ALA A 122 2.77 -5.46 -9.06
N ILE A 123 3.46 -6.13 -8.12
CA ILE A 123 2.84 -7.09 -7.18
C ILE A 123 2.16 -6.35 -6.04
N MET A 124 2.73 -5.25 -5.56
CA MET A 124 2.13 -4.42 -4.52
C MET A 124 1.00 -3.51 -5.03
N ALA A 125 0.72 -3.53 -6.34
CA ALA A 125 -0.29 -2.70 -6.99
C ALA A 125 -0.21 -1.22 -6.54
N GLY A 126 1.02 -0.72 -6.41
CA GLY A 126 1.29 0.65 -5.97
C GLY A 126 1.91 1.47 -7.08
N ALA A 127 2.06 2.77 -6.87
CA ALA A 127 2.85 3.64 -7.75
C ALA A 127 3.73 4.58 -6.91
N SER A 128 5.04 4.60 -7.20
CA SER A 128 5.99 5.41 -6.44
C SER A 128 5.66 6.90 -6.55
N GLY A 129 5.90 7.65 -5.47
CA GLY A 129 5.53 9.06 -5.36
C GLY A 129 4.04 9.43 -5.45
N SER A 130 3.13 8.46 -5.67
CA SER A 130 1.68 8.70 -5.77
C SER A 130 0.93 8.42 -4.48
N ILE A 131 -0.35 8.79 -4.41
CA ILE A 131 -1.27 8.40 -3.33
C ILE A 131 -1.31 6.87 -3.15
N MET A 132 -1.01 6.11 -4.20
CA MET A 132 -0.91 4.65 -4.20
C MET A 132 0.47 4.13 -3.78
N HIS A 133 1.32 4.91 -3.11
CA HIS A 133 2.69 4.50 -2.77
C HIS A 133 2.75 3.17 -2.01
N LEU A 134 1.94 3.04 -0.94
CA LEU A 134 1.87 1.81 -0.15
C LEU A 134 1.12 0.67 -0.89
N GLY A 135 0.31 1.02 -1.90
CA GLY A 135 -0.50 0.06 -2.65
C GLY A 135 -1.40 -0.79 -1.76
N ILE A 136 -1.42 -2.10 -2.03
CA ILE A 136 -2.15 -3.10 -1.22
C ILE A 136 -1.36 -3.62 -0.01
N GLY A 137 -0.14 -3.15 0.21
CA GLY A 137 0.79 -3.65 1.25
C GLY A 137 0.11 -3.83 2.62
N PRO A 138 -0.42 -2.77 3.23
CA PRO A 138 -1.05 -2.85 4.55
C PRO A 138 -2.23 -3.84 4.63
N ILE A 139 -2.98 -3.96 3.53
CA ILE A 139 -4.16 -4.84 3.44
C ILE A 139 -3.71 -6.31 3.45
N VAL A 140 -2.71 -6.64 2.62
CA VAL A 140 -2.17 -7.99 2.53
C VAL A 140 -1.43 -8.35 3.81
N THR A 141 -0.59 -7.47 4.34
CA THR A 141 0.17 -7.72 5.58
C THR A 141 -0.78 -8.01 6.75
N GLY A 142 -1.80 -7.17 6.96
CA GLY A 142 -2.80 -7.39 8.01
C GLY A 142 -3.58 -8.69 7.83
N SER A 143 -3.92 -9.04 6.59
CA SER A 143 -4.61 -10.29 6.25
C SER A 143 -3.76 -11.53 6.51
N ILE A 144 -2.47 -11.51 6.14
CA ILE A 144 -1.52 -12.59 6.40
C ILE A 144 -1.31 -12.78 7.90
N ILE A 145 -1.14 -11.69 8.67
CA ILE A 145 -0.99 -11.77 10.13
C ILE A 145 -2.19 -12.48 10.77
N MET A 146 -3.42 -12.13 10.38
CA MET A 146 -4.62 -12.79 10.90
C MET A 146 -4.73 -14.25 10.48
N GLN A 147 -4.40 -14.56 9.23
CA GLN A 147 -4.38 -15.93 8.72
C GLN A 147 -3.37 -16.78 9.49
N LEU A 148 -2.19 -16.24 9.80
CA LEU A 148 -1.16 -16.91 10.59
C LEU A 148 -1.62 -17.14 12.03
N PHE A 149 -2.27 -16.16 12.68
CA PHE A 149 -2.77 -16.32 14.05
C PHE A 149 -3.91 -17.33 14.17
N ALA A 150 -4.83 -17.37 13.20
CA ALA A 150 -5.88 -18.37 13.15
C ALA A 150 -5.32 -19.76 12.78
N GLY A 151 -4.41 -19.83 11.80
CA GLY A 151 -3.77 -21.07 11.37
C GLY A 151 -2.90 -21.73 12.45
N ALA A 152 -2.15 -20.93 13.20
CA ALA A 152 -1.34 -21.39 14.34
C ALA A 152 -2.17 -21.71 15.59
N LYS A 153 -3.50 -21.54 15.55
CA LYS A 153 -4.43 -21.72 16.68
C LYS A 153 -4.06 -20.90 17.93
N ILE A 154 -3.33 -19.79 17.75
CA ILE A 154 -3.02 -18.83 18.83
C ILE A 154 -4.30 -18.15 19.29
N ILE A 155 -5.21 -17.91 18.34
CA ILE A 155 -6.56 -17.40 18.58
C ILE A 155 -7.53 -18.54 18.25
N GLN A 156 -8.23 -19.05 19.26
CA GLN A 156 -9.24 -20.09 19.09
C GLN A 156 -10.56 -19.42 18.66
N LEU A 157 -10.75 -19.26 17.36
CA LEU A 157 -12.00 -18.81 16.75
C LEU A 157 -12.62 -19.98 15.98
N ASP A 158 -13.91 -20.22 16.18
CA ASP A 158 -14.65 -21.17 15.36
C ASP A 158 -15.23 -20.45 14.14
N LEU A 159 -14.59 -20.60 12.99
CA LEU A 159 -15.05 -19.97 11.74
C LEU A 159 -16.36 -20.57 11.19
N GLN A 160 -16.89 -21.62 11.81
CA GLN A 160 -18.24 -22.13 11.54
C GLN A 160 -19.31 -21.29 12.25
N ASP A 161 -18.98 -20.63 13.36
CA ASP A 161 -19.89 -19.69 14.00
C ASP A 161 -19.90 -18.35 13.27
N SER A 162 -21.12 -17.85 13.05
CA SER A 162 -21.40 -16.56 12.46
C SER A 162 -20.83 -15.38 13.26
N ASN A 163 -20.76 -15.49 14.59
CA ASN A 163 -20.24 -14.42 15.45
C ASN A 163 -18.72 -14.34 15.39
N ASP A 164 -18.03 -15.46 15.53
CA ASP A 164 -16.58 -15.55 15.45
C ASP A 164 -16.06 -15.18 14.05
N LYS A 165 -16.81 -15.50 12.99
CA LYS A 165 -16.51 -15.06 11.63
C LYS A 165 -16.61 -13.54 11.47
N GLN A 166 -17.61 -12.91 12.09
CA GLN A 166 -17.74 -11.45 12.09
C GLN A 166 -16.61 -10.80 12.87
N LEU A 167 -16.25 -11.34 14.03
CA LEU A 167 -15.12 -10.87 14.82
C LEU A 167 -13.79 -11.00 14.05
N TYR A 168 -13.56 -12.13 13.39
CA TYR A 168 -12.39 -12.34 12.54
C TYR A 168 -12.29 -11.28 11.44
N GLN A 169 -13.39 -11.04 10.72
CA GLN A 169 -13.45 -10.02 9.67
C GLN A 169 -13.24 -8.61 10.24
N GLY A 170 -13.85 -8.29 11.37
CA GLY A 170 -13.70 -7.00 12.05
C GLY A 170 -12.27 -6.73 12.48
N VAL A 171 -11.62 -7.71 13.11
CA VAL A 171 -10.24 -7.56 13.60
C VAL A 171 -9.25 -7.50 12.44
N GLN A 172 -9.47 -8.25 11.36
CA GLN A 172 -8.64 -8.14 10.15
C GLN A 172 -8.63 -6.70 9.61
N LYS A 173 -9.79 -6.06 9.48
CA LYS A 173 -9.90 -4.66 9.02
C LYS A 173 -9.20 -3.68 9.95
N LEU A 174 -9.36 -3.91 11.26
CA LEU A 174 -8.72 -3.09 12.28
C LEU A 174 -7.19 -3.20 12.22
N LEU A 175 -6.68 -4.40 11.97
CA LEU A 175 -5.25 -4.63 11.74
C LEU A 175 -4.76 -3.93 10.49
N VAL A 176 -5.52 -3.94 9.39
CA VAL A 176 -5.16 -3.17 8.19
C VAL A 176 -5.03 -1.68 8.53
N LEU A 177 -5.99 -1.11 9.27
CA LEU A 177 -5.93 0.29 9.70
C LEU A 177 -4.68 0.61 10.53
N ILE A 178 -4.23 -0.34 11.35
CA ILE A 178 -3.00 -0.24 12.16
C ILE A 178 -1.75 -0.41 11.29
N MET A 179 -1.79 -1.27 10.28
CA MET A 179 -0.67 -1.51 9.37
C MET A 179 -0.35 -0.30 8.49
N ILE A 180 -1.36 0.50 8.12
CA ILE A 180 -1.16 1.72 7.31
C ILE A 180 -0.14 2.69 7.95
N PRO A 181 -0.29 3.14 9.21
CA PRO A 181 0.72 3.98 9.86
C PRO A 181 2.03 3.23 10.13
N ILE A 182 1.98 1.94 10.49
CA ILE A 182 3.20 1.12 10.70
C ILE A 182 4.07 1.08 9.43
N GLU A 183 3.47 1.00 8.26
CA GLU A 183 4.20 0.96 6.99
C GLU A 183 4.52 2.36 6.45
N SER A 184 3.63 3.34 6.56
CA SER A 184 3.85 4.68 5.98
C SER A 184 4.89 5.51 6.74
N ILE A 185 4.97 5.40 8.07
CA ILE A 185 5.88 6.22 8.88
C ILE A 185 7.34 5.92 8.55
N PRO A 186 7.83 4.66 8.61
CA PRO A 186 9.22 4.37 8.27
C PRO A 186 9.58 4.76 6.83
N GLN A 187 8.62 4.73 5.90
CA GLN A 187 8.86 5.12 4.51
C GLN A 187 9.09 6.64 4.38
N VAL A 188 8.30 7.46 5.10
CA VAL A 188 8.47 8.93 5.12
C VAL A 188 9.74 9.36 5.85
N TYR A 189 10.10 8.70 6.93
CA TYR A 189 11.36 9.00 7.64
C TYR A 189 12.60 8.34 7.02
N GLY A 190 12.41 7.43 6.06
CA GLY A 190 13.48 6.63 5.48
C GLY A 190 13.90 7.07 4.09
N PHE A 191 12.95 7.19 3.15
CA PHE A 191 13.26 7.41 1.72
C PHE A 191 12.27 8.29 0.95
N LEU A 192 11.14 8.71 1.55
CA LEU A 192 10.22 9.69 0.97
C LEU A 192 10.50 11.08 1.56
N ASP A 193 11.58 11.69 1.08
CA ASP A 193 12.01 12.99 1.57
C ASP A 193 11.09 14.13 1.08
N PRO A 194 10.66 15.03 1.97
CA PRO A 194 9.88 16.19 1.59
C PRO A 194 10.71 17.16 0.73
N SER A 195 10.05 17.86 -0.19
CA SER A 195 10.65 18.92 -1.01
C SER A 195 11.18 20.07 -0.15
N GLU A 196 12.28 20.69 -0.58
CA GLU A 196 12.91 21.82 0.13
C GLU A 196 11.95 22.98 0.37
N THR A 197 11.03 23.26 -0.57
CA THR A 197 10.00 24.30 -0.44
C THR A 197 9.05 24.02 0.74
N LEU A 198 8.59 22.78 0.88
CA LEU A 198 7.71 22.37 1.99
C LEU A 198 8.43 22.42 3.34
N ILE A 199 9.72 22.09 3.36
CA ILE A 199 10.56 22.15 4.57
C ILE A 199 10.73 23.61 5.01
N ILE A 200 10.95 24.55 4.08
CA ILE A 200 11.13 25.98 4.38
C ILE A 200 9.84 26.60 4.93
N ASP A 201 8.68 26.25 4.36
CA ASP A 201 7.40 26.85 4.74
C ASP A 201 6.82 26.30 6.06
N PHE A 202 6.95 24.99 6.30
CA PHE A 202 6.28 24.31 7.41
C PHE A 202 7.23 23.68 8.44
N GLY A 203 8.51 23.55 8.12
CA GLY A 203 9.48 22.79 8.92
C GLY A 203 9.40 21.28 8.70
N ILE A 204 10.52 20.59 8.89
CA ILE A 204 10.68 19.17 8.53
C ILE A 204 9.66 18.23 9.21
N GLY A 205 9.28 18.51 10.46
CA GLY A 205 8.32 17.70 11.20
C GLY A 205 6.88 17.78 10.64
N TRP A 206 6.43 18.98 10.28
CA TRP A 206 5.09 19.19 9.72
C TRP A 206 5.02 18.75 8.26
N ALA A 207 6.09 18.97 7.49
CA ALA A 207 6.25 18.44 6.14
C ALA A 207 6.05 16.92 6.09
N ASN A 208 6.75 16.18 6.96
CA ASN A 208 6.60 14.72 7.06
C ASN A 208 5.19 14.30 7.49
N THR A 209 4.58 15.05 8.41
CA THR A 209 3.22 14.76 8.89
C THR A 209 2.18 14.87 7.77
N ILE A 210 2.31 15.89 6.91
CA ILE A 210 1.43 16.10 5.75
C ILE A 210 1.56 14.94 4.75
N ILE A 211 2.79 14.47 4.48
CA ILE A 211 3.03 13.33 3.58
C ILE A 211 2.44 12.05 4.18
N VAL A 212 2.66 11.76 5.46
CA VAL A 212 2.07 10.57 6.10
C VAL A 212 0.55 10.63 6.09
N ALA A 213 -0.06 11.79 6.34
CA ALA A 213 -1.52 11.95 6.29
C ALA A 213 -2.08 11.64 4.88
N GLN A 214 -1.39 12.07 3.83
CA GLN A 214 -1.76 11.76 2.44
C GLN A 214 -1.64 10.25 2.15
N LEU A 215 -0.55 9.61 2.58
CA LEU A 215 -0.36 8.16 2.45
C LEU A 215 -1.44 7.38 3.21
N PHE A 216 -1.77 7.82 4.42
CA PHE A 216 -2.82 7.20 5.23
C PHE A 216 -4.17 7.28 4.52
N MET A 217 -4.52 8.46 4.01
CA MET A 217 -5.77 8.68 3.28
C MET A 217 -5.83 7.86 1.99
N GLY A 218 -4.71 7.76 1.27
CA GLY A 218 -4.57 6.93 0.08
C GLY A 218 -4.81 5.45 0.36
N SER A 219 -4.06 4.88 1.30
CA SER A 219 -4.21 3.46 1.67
C SER A 219 -5.57 3.15 2.27
N TYR A 220 -6.16 4.08 3.03
CA TYR A 220 -7.53 3.93 3.54
C TYR A 220 -8.55 3.88 2.40
N LEU A 221 -8.38 4.70 1.36
CA LEU A 221 -9.25 4.68 0.18
C LEU A 221 -9.11 3.36 -0.58
N VAL A 222 -7.88 2.86 -0.78
CA VAL A 222 -7.65 1.54 -1.42
C VAL A 222 -8.33 0.43 -0.65
N PHE A 223 -8.24 0.46 0.69
CA PHE A 223 -8.92 -0.49 1.55
C PHE A 223 -10.45 -0.45 1.38
N LEU A 224 -11.05 0.74 1.26
CA LEU A 224 -12.49 0.87 0.97
C LEU A 224 -12.85 0.35 -0.42
N LEU A 225 -12.01 0.60 -1.42
CA LEU A 225 -12.23 0.07 -2.77
C LEU A 225 -12.13 -1.47 -2.80
N ASP A 226 -11.21 -2.05 -2.04
CA ASP A 226 -11.11 -3.51 -1.90
C ASP A 226 -12.37 -4.10 -1.25
N GLU A 227 -12.88 -3.46 -0.19
CA GLU A 227 -14.16 -3.87 0.41
C GLU A 227 -15.33 -3.75 -0.56
N LEU A 228 -15.34 -2.71 -1.39
CA LEU A 228 -16.40 -2.46 -2.37
C LEU A 228 -16.42 -3.57 -3.42
N VAL A 229 -15.26 -3.90 -4.01
CA VAL A 229 -15.15 -4.99 -5.00
C VAL A 229 -15.45 -6.34 -4.37
N SER A 230 -14.95 -6.61 -3.16
CA SER A 230 -15.16 -7.90 -2.50
C SER A 230 -16.63 -8.18 -2.15
N LYS A 231 -17.47 -7.15 -2.04
CA LYS A 231 -18.92 -7.28 -1.74
C LYS A 231 -19.81 -7.11 -2.98
N TRP A 232 -19.48 -6.16 -3.85
CA TRP A 232 -20.33 -5.72 -4.97
C TRP A 232 -19.73 -6.00 -6.35
N GLY A 233 -18.45 -6.32 -6.44
CA GLY A 233 -17.72 -6.57 -7.67
C GLY A 233 -17.56 -8.05 -8.02
N ILE A 234 -16.59 -8.31 -8.90
CA ILE A 234 -16.19 -9.65 -9.34
C ILE A 234 -14.83 -9.96 -8.71
N GLY A 235 -14.77 -11.01 -7.89
CA GLY A 235 -13.54 -11.44 -7.22
C GLY A 235 -13.19 -10.61 -5.97
N SER A 236 -11.91 -10.56 -5.63
CA SER A 236 -11.36 -9.74 -4.54
C SER A 236 -10.65 -8.51 -5.12
N GLY A 237 -10.79 -7.36 -4.46
CA GLY A 237 -10.12 -6.13 -4.88
C GLY A 237 -8.61 -6.26 -4.88
N ILE A 238 -8.01 -6.96 -3.90
CA ILE A 238 -6.56 -7.27 -3.87
C ILE A 238 -6.13 -7.95 -5.19
N SER A 239 -6.79 -9.03 -5.59
CA SER A 239 -6.45 -9.76 -6.81
C SER A 239 -6.64 -8.92 -8.08
N LEU A 240 -7.68 -8.07 -8.08
CA LEU A 240 -7.99 -7.18 -9.18
C LEU A 240 -6.91 -6.10 -9.36
N PHE A 241 -6.44 -5.49 -8.27
CA PHE A 241 -5.40 -4.46 -8.31
C PHE A 241 -4.04 -5.04 -8.72
N ILE A 242 -3.68 -6.23 -8.25
CA ILE A 242 -2.47 -6.94 -8.69
C ILE A 242 -2.55 -7.21 -10.20
N ALA A 243 -3.67 -7.80 -10.66
CA ALA A 243 -3.85 -8.10 -12.07
C ALA A 243 -3.78 -6.84 -12.94
N ALA A 244 -4.39 -5.74 -12.50
CA ALA A 244 -4.36 -4.46 -13.18
C ALA A 244 -2.94 -3.87 -13.23
N GLY A 245 -2.20 -3.89 -12.12
CA GLY A 245 -0.82 -3.41 -12.03
C GLY A 245 0.15 -4.21 -12.91
N VAL A 246 0.05 -5.54 -12.87
CA VAL A 246 0.84 -6.44 -13.73
C VAL A 246 0.48 -6.23 -15.21
N ALA A 247 -0.81 -6.15 -15.55
CA ALA A 247 -1.26 -5.91 -16.92
C ALA A 247 -0.76 -4.56 -17.44
N GLN A 248 -0.83 -3.49 -16.62
CA GLN A 248 -0.31 -2.17 -16.97
C GLN A 248 1.21 -2.22 -17.18
N SER A 249 1.97 -2.81 -16.25
CA SER A 249 3.44 -2.91 -16.35
C SER A 249 3.86 -3.68 -17.59
N THR A 250 3.19 -4.79 -17.91
CA THR A 250 3.46 -5.59 -19.11
C THR A 250 3.10 -4.83 -20.39
N PHE A 251 1.95 -4.18 -20.42
CA PHE A 251 1.49 -3.41 -21.57
C PHE A 251 2.41 -2.21 -21.87
N VAL A 252 2.70 -1.39 -20.85
CA VAL A 252 3.59 -0.23 -20.97
C VAL A 252 5.02 -0.68 -21.27
N GLY A 253 5.53 -1.69 -20.57
CA GLY A 253 6.88 -2.21 -20.80
C GLY A 253 7.08 -2.80 -22.19
N THR A 254 6.03 -3.33 -22.83
CA THR A 254 6.12 -3.92 -24.17
C THR A 254 5.90 -2.89 -25.27
N LEU A 255 4.90 -1.99 -25.12
CA LEU A 255 4.37 -1.17 -26.21
C LEU A 255 4.66 0.34 -26.09
N SER A 256 5.29 0.82 -25.01
CA SER A 256 5.58 2.25 -24.83
C SER A 256 6.50 2.81 -25.93
N PRO A 257 6.07 3.82 -26.72
CA PRO A 257 6.92 4.46 -27.72
C PRO A 257 7.79 5.59 -27.14
N LEU A 258 7.63 5.90 -25.84
CA LEU A 258 8.31 7.01 -25.18
C LEU A 258 9.79 6.70 -24.94
N PRO A 259 10.70 7.68 -25.04
CA PRO A 259 12.12 7.48 -24.72
C PRO A 259 12.32 7.07 -23.26
N VAL A 260 13.39 6.31 -22.97
CA VAL A 260 13.76 5.89 -21.60
C VAL A 260 14.03 7.10 -20.70
N THR A 261 14.70 8.13 -21.23
CA THR A 261 14.91 9.41 -20.54
C THR A 261 13.97 10.47 -21.11
N ALA A 262 13.05 10.96 -20.30
CA ALA A 262 12.16 12.06 -20.66
C ALA A 262 12.96 13.34 -20.95
N GLY A 263 12.72 13.97 -22.10
CA GLY A 263 13.36 15.23 -22.50
C GLY A 263 14.59 15.10 -23.42
N SER A 264 15.11 13.90 -23.63
CA SER A 264 16.18 13.64 -24.61
C SER A 264 15.62 13.10 -25.93
N PRO A 265 16.15 13.50 -27.10
CA PRO A 265 15.74 12.92 -28.39
C PRO A 265 15.94 11.41 -28.44
N LEU A 266 15.16 10.74 -29.29
CA LEU A 266 15.35 9.33 -29.61
C LEU A 266 16.72 9.11 -30.27
N SER A 267 17.56 8.29 -29.64
CA SER A 267 18.91 7.99 -30.12
C SER A 267 19.30 6.56 -29.76
N PHE A 268 20.47 6.10 -30.22
CA PHE A 268 21.03 4.80 -29.80
C PHE A 268 21.28 4.71 -28.30
N GLN A 269 21.60 5.84 -27.66
CA GLN A 269 21.79 5.91 -26.21
C GLN A 269 20.47 6.14 -25.45
N ASN A 270 19.40 6.55 -26.13
CA ASN A 270 18.07 6.77 -25.55
C ASN A 270 16.97 6.16 -26.44
N PRO A 271 16.91 4.82 -26.56
CA PRO A 271 15.88 4.14 -27.32
C PRO A 271 14.48 4.30 -26.67
N PRO A 272 13.40 3.92 -27.37
CA PRO A 272 12.09 3.77 -26.75
C PRO A 272 12.14 2.83 -25.53
N SER A 273 11.38 3.14 -24.49
CA SER A 273 11.24 2.35 -23.26
C SER A 273 10.50 1.03 -23.45
N GLY A 274 9.61 0.96 -24.44
CA GLY A 274 8.90 -0.27 -24.79
C GLY A 274 9.78 -1.23 -25.59
N THR A 275 9.73 -2.52 -25.27
CA THR A 275 10.58 -3.53 -25.93
C THR A 275 10.32 -3.66 -27.41
N LEU A 276 9.06 -3.65 -27.85
CA LEU A 276 8.73 -3.77 -29.26
C LEU A 276 9.15 -2.51 -30.03
N PRO A 277 8.76 -1.28 -29.62
CA PRO A 277 9.27 -0.06 -30.25
C PRO A 277 10.79 0.05 -30.23
N MET A 278 11.47 -0.38 -29.16
CA MET A 278 12.93 -0.43 -29.08
C MET A 278 13.52 -1.34 -30.15
N ILE A 279 13.05 -2.58 -30.27
CA ILE A 279 13.53 -3.52 -31.28
C ILE A 279 13.32 -2.96 -32.68
N PHE A 280 12.13 -2.43 -32.98
CA PHE A 280 11.85 -1.84 -34.29
C PHE A 280 12.69 -0.60 -34.59
N TYR A 281 12.92 0.26 -33.61
CA TYR A 281 13.75 1.46 -33.76
C TYR A 281 15.23 1.08 -33.96
N THR A 282 15.78 0.26 -33.06
CA THR A 282 17.17 -0.19 -33.12
C THR A 282 17.45 -0.97 -34.41
N LEU A 283 16.56 -1.85 -34.87
CA LEU A 283 16.73 -2.56 -36.14
C LEU A 283 16.63 -1.64 -37.37
N ARG A 284 15.81 -0.58 -37.30
CA ARG A 284 15.60 0.34 -38.43
C ARG A 284 16.69 1.40 -38.54
N THR A 285 17.24 1.84 -37.42
CA THR A 285 18.14 3.01 -37.37
C THR A 285 19.60 2.62 -37.19
N ALA A 286 19.92 1.35 -36.87
CA ALA A 286 21.29 0.93 -36.59
C ALA A 286 22.04 0.52 -37.85
N THR A 287 23.33 0.85 -37.89
CA THR A 287 24.25 0.26 -38.86
C THR A 287 24.76 -1.10 -38.36
N ASN A 288 25.06 -2.02 -39.28
CA ASN A 288 25.56 -3.37 -38.95
C ASN A 288 26.83 -3.37 -38.09
N SER A 289 27.63 -2.29 -38.14
CA SER A 289 28.79 -2.10 -37.27
C SER A 289 28.37 -1.87 -35.81
N GLN A 290 27.40 -0.98 -35.55
CA GLN A 290 26.98 -0.61 -34.20
C GLN A 290 26.23 -1.75 -33.48
N LEU A 291 25.50 -2.60 -34.21
CA LEU A 291 24.84 -3.77 -33.64
C LEU A 291 25.82 -4.83 -33.12
N VAL A 292 26.99 -4.96 -33.76
CA VAL A 292 27.98 -6.02 -33.46
C VAL A 292 29.13 -5.50 -32.59
N SER A 293 29.56 -4.24 -32.73
CA SER A 293 30.70 -3.69 -31.97
C SER A 293 30.34 -2.87 -30.74
N GLU A 294 29.10 -2.35 -30.64
CA GLU A 294 28.63 -1.54 -29.49
C GLU A 294 27.57 -2.28 -28.66
N ASN A 295 27.64 -3.61 -28.60
CA ASN A 295 26.74 -4.43 -27.78
C ASN A 295 25.23 -4.19 -28.03
N GLY A 296 24.84 -3.84 -29.26
CA GLY A 296 23.43 -3.62 -29.62
C GLY A 296 22.52 -4.84 -29.37
N PHE A 297 23.04 -6.06 -29.52
CA PHE A 297 22.32 -7.29 -29.15
C PHE A 297 22.16 -7.47 -27.62
N GLU A 298 23.13 -7.02 -26.82
CA GLU A 298 23.03 -7.02 -25.35
C GLU A 298 22.02 -5.97 -24.88
N LEU A 299 21.96 -4.82 -25.56
CA LEU A 299 20.99 -3.76 -25.26
C LEU A 299 19.55 -4.21 -25.57
N ILE A 300 19.36 -5.01 -26.63
CA ILE A 300 18.07 -5.61 -27.00
C ILE A 300 17.67 -6.77 -26.07
N LEU A 301 18.62 -7.60 -25.61
CA LEU A 301 18.32 -8.86 -24.92
C LEU A 301 18.50 -8.83 -23.39
N LEU A 302 19.40 -7.99 -22.85
CA LEU A 302 19.92 -8.12 -21.48
C LEU A 302 19.83 -6.86 -20.62
N ASN A 303 19.69 -5.65 -21.19
CA ASN A 303 19.91 -4.41 -20.43
C ASN A 303 18.68 -3.85 -19.69
N HIS A 304 17.46 -4.31 -19.99
CA HIS A 304 16.25 -3.96 -19.22
C HIS A 304 15.41 -5.22 -19.01
N ALA A 305 14.79 -5.36 -17.83
CA ALA A 305 13.95 -6.49 -17.43
C ALA A 305 13.00 -6.90 -18.57
N ASN A 306 13.39 -7.91 -19.36
CA ASN A 306 12.91 -8.13 -20.72
C ASN A 306 11.39 -8.34 -20.72
N PRO A 307 10.59 -7.32 -21.08
CA PRO A 307 9.14 -7.41 -21.01
C PRO A 307 8.57 -8.43 -22.00
N ILE A 308 9.33 -8.82 -23.03
CA ILE A 308 8.98 -9.94 -23.92
C ILE A 308 9.10 -11.27 -23.18
N ALA A 309 10.13 -11.48 -22.35
CA ALA A 309 10.21 -12.67 -21.52
C ALA A 309 9.07 -12.71 -20.49
N ALA A 310 8.71 -11.56 -19.91
CA ALA A 310 7.57 -11.43 -19.00
C ALA A 310 6.21 -11.66 -19.71
N LEU A 311 6.07 -11.19 -20.94
CA LEU A 311 4.88 -11.38 -21.77
C LEU A 311 4.74 -12.84 -22.21
N VAL A 312 5.83 -13.45 -22.67
CA VAL A 312 5.87 -14.89 -23.03
C VAL A 312 5.62 -15.75 -21.80
N SER A 313 6.23 -15.45 -20.65
CA SER A 313 5.96 -16.19 -19.40
C SER A 313 4.52 -16.03 -18.95
N SER A 314 3.94 -14.83 -19.06
CA SER A 314 2.54 -14.59 -18.71
C SER A 314 1.61 -15.36 -19.64
N ILE A 315 1.85 -15.35 -20.96
CA ILE A 315 1.06 -16.13 -21.92
C ILE A 315 1.17 -17.63 -21.62
N ILE A 316 2.36 -18.15 -21.33
CA ILE A 316 2.57 -19.57 -21.01
C ILE A 316 1.87 -19.98 -19.70
N VAL A 317 1.81 -19.10 -18.70
CA VAL A 317 1.19 -19.42 -17.40
C VAL A 317 -0.34 -19.35 -17.45
N PHE A 318 -0.91 -18.49 -18.31
CA PHE A 318 -2.36 -18.26 -18.38
C PHE A 318 -3.08 -19.00 -19.52
N LEU A 319 -2.38 -19.80 -20.33
CA LEU A 319 -2.91 -20.58 -21.46
C LEU A 319 -2.89 -22.08 -21.14
#